data_AF-A0AAE9MSM3-F1
#
_entry.id   AF-A0AAE9MSM3-F1
#
_cell.length_a   1.000
_cell.length_b   1.000
_cell.length_c   1.000
_cell.angle_alpha   90.00
_cell.angle_beta   90.00
_cell.angle_gamma   90.00
#
_symmetry.space_group_name_H-M   'P 1'
#
loop_
_entity.id
_entity.type
_entity.pdbx_description
1 polymer ?
#
loop_
_entity_poly.entity_id
_entity_poly.type
_entity_poly.pdbx_seq_one_letter_code
_entity_poly.pdbx_strand_id
1 'polypeptide(L)'
;MKITHYREKDFKTSNWSGGTTTELFIYPREADYKKRDFLFRLSSATVDLDRSDFTPLPGFFRFISPLNGDLKISHDEKNFTKLKPYEVYAFDGGAKTASIGRVRDFNLMVKNGVETEVKNFALNENSVLKFSVLTGEIGWIFLYNTKAMLIAETLNEKKEFNIEKMDLIVFEPEGTEEQEVFVSADKNLSLFYGKVPIAF
;
A
#
# COMPACT_ATOMS: atom_id res chain seq x y z
N MET A 1 12.96 -14.15 -9.35
CA MET A 1 12.31 -12.97 -8.74
C MET A 1 13.30 -12.25 -7.85
N LYS A 2 13.27 -10.93 -7.81
CA LYS A 2 13.94 -10.15 -6.78
C LYS A 2 12.93 -9.77 -5.70
N ILE A 3 13.21 -10.17 -4.47
CA ILE A 3 12.40 -9.83 -3.29
C ILE A 3 13.17 -8.84 -2.43
N THR A 4 12.60 -7.65 -2.21
CA THR A 4 13.22 -6.56 -1.44
C THR A 4 12.39 -6.23 -0.20
N HIS A 5 13.04 -6.17 0.97
CA HIS A 5 12.42 -5.76 2.24
C HIS A 5 12.82 -4.31 2.57
N TYR A 6 11.85 -3.41 2.59
CA TYR A 6 12.02 -2.03 3.02
C TYR A 6 11.51 -1.86 4.45
N ARG A 7 12.28 -1.12 5.24
CA ARG A 7 12.03 -0.80 6.64
C ARG A 7 12.00 0.70 6.83
N GLU A 8 11.66 1.14 8.04
CA GLU A 8 11.57 2.56 8.42
C GLU A 8 12.74 3.42 7.92
N LYS A 9 13.98 2.92 8.01
CA LYS A 9 15.20 3.64 7.59
C LYS A 9 15.28 3.89 6.06
N ASP A 10 14.54 3.11 5.27
CA ASP A 10 14.55 3.18 3.81
C ASP A 10 13.47 4.16 3.30
N PHE A 11 12.56 4.60 4.17
CA PHE A 11 11.42 5.45 3.81
C PHE A 11 11.72 6.93 3.97
N LYS A 12 11.02 7.75 3.18
CA LYS A 12 11.11 9.21 3.23
C LYS A 12 9.83 9.78 3.84
N THR A 13 9.96 10.57 4.90
CA THR A 13 8.82 11.24 5.54
C THR A 13 8.84 12.74 5.26
N SER A 14 7.67 13.28 4.94
CA SER A 14 7.45 14.72 4.69
C SER A 14 6.22 15.22 5.45
N ASN A 15 6.18 16.50 5.76
CA ASN A 15 5.07 17.14 6.45
C ASN A 15 4.09 17.76 5.43
N TRP A 16 2.82 17.80 5.78
CA TRP A 16 1.76 18.53 5.09
C TRP A 16 0.84 19.23 6.10
N SER A 17 -0.07 20.09 5.63
CA SER A 17 -0.88 20.95 6.51
C SER A 17 -1.75 20.19 7.52
N GLY A 18 -2.08 18.93 7.25
CA GLY A 18 -2.90 18.08 8.11
C GLY A 18 -2.17 16.90 8.73
N GLY A 19 -0.83 16.81 8.62
CA GLY A 19 -0.03 15.78 9.29
C GLY A 19 1.27 15.43 8.56
N THR A 20 1.60 14.14 8.52
CA THR A 20 2.82 13.63 7.86
C THR A 20 2.49 12.61 6.77
N THR A 21 3.40 12.38 5.85
CA THR A 21 3.34 11.31 4.85
C THR A 21 4.70 10.65 4.74
N THR A 22 4.72 9.34 4.97
CA THR A 22 5.84 8.44 4.73
C THR A 22 5.66 7.75 3.38
N GLU A 23 6.57 8.02 2.45
CA GLU A 23 6.66 7.32 1.17
C GLU A 23 7.32 5.95 1.39
N LEU A 24 6.57 4.89 1.10
CA LEU A 24 7.01 3.50 1.26
C LEU A 24 7.66 2.99 -0.02
N PHE A 25 7.09 3.35 -1.17
CA PHE A 25 7.59 2.99 -2.49
C PHE A 25 7.01 3.92 -3.55
N ILE A 26 7.80 4.21 -4.58
CA ILE A 26 7.36 4.95 -5.77
C ILE A 26 7.97 4.30 -7.00
N TYR A 27 7.20 4.19 -8.07
CA TYR A 27 7.65 3.65 -9.35
C TYR A 27 7.33 4.60 -10.51
N PRO A 28 8.25 4.87 -11.44
CA PRO A 28 9.68 4.49 -11.41
C PRO A 28 10.41 4.99 -10.16
N ARG A 29 11.53 4.36 -9.79
CA ARG A 29 12.20 4.59 -8.48
C ARG A 29 12.77 6.00 -8.33
N GLU A 30 13.02 6.66 -9.45
CA GLU A 30 13.52 8.01 -9.61
C GLU A 30 12.42 9.07 -9.76
N ALA A 31 11.15 8.65 -9.80
CA ALA A 31 10.03 9.57 -9.94
C ALA A 31 9.89 10.51 -8.75
N ASP A 32 9.34 11.69 -9.01
CA ASP A 32 9.11 12.75 -8.05
C ASP A 32 7.60 12.97 -7.90
N TYR A 33 7.11 12.72 -6.68
CA TYR A 33 5.71 12.94 -6.33
C TYR A 33 5.21 14.35 -6.69
N LYS A 34 6.05 15.39 -6.53
CA LYS A 34 5.68 16.78 -6.84
C LYS A 34 5.55 17.01 -8.34
N LYS A 35 6.34 16.33 -9.16
CA LYS A 35 6.26 16.38 -10.62
C LYS A 35 5.15 15.50 -11.18
N ARG A 36 4.63 14.56 -10.38
CA ARG A 36 3.58 13.60 -10.76
C ARG A 36 4.00 12.72 -11.95
N ASP A 37 5.29 12.44 -12.06
CA ASP A 37 5.90 11.62 -13.10
C ASP A 37 6.05 10.14 -12.67
N PHE A 38 5.23 9.71 -11.72
CA PHE A 38 5.17 8.33 -11.25
C PHE A 38 3.97 7.58 -11.83
N LEU A 39 4.12 6.27 -11.91
CA LEU A 39 3.07 5.34 -12.25
C LEU A 39 2.25 4.95 -11.02
N PHE A 40 2.91 4.57 -9.93
CA PHE A 40 2.24 4.32 -8.68
C PHE A 40 3.12 4.65 -7.47
N ARG A 41 2.46 4.89 -6.34
CA ARG A 41 3.08 5.24 -5.07
C ARG A 41 2.34 4.57 -3.93
N LEU A 42 3.09 3.84 -3.10
CA LEU A 42 2.65 3.34 -1.81
C LEU A 42 3.12 4.30 -0.73
N SER A 43 2.22 4.71 0.15
CA SER A 43 2.53 5.61 1.26
C SER A 43 1.66 5.32 2.46
N SER A 44 2.05 5.88 3.60
CA SER A 44 1.20 5.98 4.78
C SER A 44 1.23 7.40 5.32
N ALA A 45 0.08 7.96 5.66
CA ALA A 45 -0.03 9.31 6.15
C ALA A 45 -0.64 9.35 7.56
N THR A 46 -0.22 10.33 8.37
CA THR A 46 -0.99 10.73 9.55
C THR A 46 -1.93 11.86 9.15
N VAL A 47 -3.17 11.77 9.61
CA VAL A 47 -4.17 12.83 9.60
C VAL A 47 -4.30 13.30 11.05
N ASP A 48 -3.68 14.42 11.36
CA ASP A 48 -3.55 14.93 12.72
C ASP A 48 -4.62 15.96 13.06
N LEU A 49 -5.40 16.42 12.09
CA LEU A 49 -6.54 17.32 12.26
C LEU A 49 -7.86 16.52 12.30
N ASP A 50 -8.83 17.01 13.07
CA ASP A 50 -10.16 16.38 13.13
C ASP A 50 -10.89 16.40 11.79
N ARG A 51 -10.63 17.42 10.97
CA ARG A 51 -11.09 17.53 9.60
C ARG A 51 -9.94 17.97 8.71
N SER A 52 -9.77 17.32 7.57
CA SER A 52 -8.73 17.64 6.58
C SER A 52 -9.30 17.59 5.16
N ASP A 53 -8.73 18.40 4.28
CA ASP A 53 -8.94 18.27 2.84
C ASP A 53 -7.74 17.55 2.22
N PHE A 54 -8.00 16.54 1.41
CA PHE A 54 -6.95 15.86 0.67
C PHE A 54 -6.60 16.66 -0.58
N THR A 55 -5.30 16.74 -0.88
CA THR A 55 -4.83 17.40 -2.11
C THR A 55 -5.34 16.64 -3.33
N PRO A 56 -6.05 17.30 -4.27
CA PRO A 56 -6.47 16.67 -5.51
C PRO A 56 -5.28 16.23 -6.37
N LEU A 57 -5.37 15.00 -6.87
CA LEU A 57 -4.38 14.33 -7.69
C LEU A 57 -5.03 13.83 -9.00
N PRO A 58 -5.50 14.73 -9.88
CA PRO A 58 -6.11 14.35 -11.15
C PRO A 58 -5.14 13.52 -12.01
N GLY A 59 -5.70 12.54 -12.71
CA GLY A 59 -4.93 11.57 -13.50
C GLY A 59 -4.48 10.34 -12.71
N PHE A 60 -4.86 10.24 -11.44
CA PHE A 60 -4.58 9.09 -10.57
C PHE A 60 -5.84 8.58 -9.88
N PHE A 61 -5.87 7.28 -9.65
CA PHE A 61 -6.84 6.59 -8.81
C PHE A 61 -6.20 6.29 -7.45
N ARG A 62 -7.00 6.30 -6.38
CA ARG A 62 -6.50 6.11 -5.01
C ARG A 62 -7.22 4.96 -4.33
N PHE A 63 -6.47 4.18 -3.58
CA PHE A 63 -6.95 3.23 -2.59
C PHE A 63 -6.45 3.69 -1.23
N ILE A 64 -7.35 3.92 -0.29
CA ILE A 64 -7.03 4.35 1.06
C ILE A 64 -7.62 3.38 2.08
N SER A 65 -6.93 3.17 3.19
CA SER A 65 -7.47 2.45 4.34
C SER A 65 -6.93 3.05 5.62
N PRO A 66 -7.77 3.40 6.61
CA PRO A 66 -7.26 3.72 7.94
C PRO A 66 -6.59 2.47 8.55
N LEU A 67 -5.46 2.66 9.22
CA LEU A 67 -4.72 1.64 9.95
C LEU A 67 -5.05 1.65 11.45
N ASN A 68 -5.63 2.74 11.93
CA ASN A 68 -6.18 2.89 13.26
C ASN A 68 -7.34 3.90 13.25
N GLY A 69 -8.22 3.80 14.24
CA GLY A 69 -9.37 4.69 14.35
C GLY A 69 -10.35 4.59 13.17
N ASP A 70 -11.44 5.34 13.27
CA ASP A 70 -12.42 5.44 12.19
C ASP A 70 -12.12 6.67 11.33
N LEU A 71 -12.11 6.50 10.01
CA LEU A 71 -11.99 7.58 9.04
C LEU A 71 -13.33 7.78 8.33
N LYS A 72 -13.80 9.02 8.22
CA LYS A 72 -14.94 9.35 7.36
C LYS A 72 -14.44 10.08 6.13
N ILE A 73 -14.88 9.70 4.93
CA ILE A 73 -14.49 10.31 3.66
C ILE A 73 -15.74 10.80 2.93
N SER A 74 -15.65 11.99 2.32
CA SER A 74 -16.71 12.57 1.49
C SER A 74 -16.14 13.22 0.23
N HIS A 75 -16.85 13.06 -0.88
CA HIS A 75 -16.52 13.71 -2.16
C HIS A 75 -17.40 14.92 -2.50
N ASP A 76 -18.43 15.17 -1.69
CA ASP A 76 -19.38 16.28 -1.86
C ASP A 76 -19.53 17.15 -0.60
N GLU A 77 -18.75 16.84 0.44
CA GLU A 77 -18.81 17.40 1.81
C GLU A 77 -20.13 17.22 2.56
N LYS A 78 -21.07 16.45 2.00
CA LYS A 78 -22.41 16.24 2.57
C LYS A 78 -22.57 14.80 3.04
N ASN A 79 -22.22 13.87 2.17
CA ASN A 79 -22.35 12.44 2.41
C ASN A 79 -20.99 11.86 2.78
N PHE A 80 -20.88 11.33 3.99
CA PHE A 80 -19.65 10.75 4.51
C PHE A 80 -19.76 9.23 4.59
N THR A 81 -18.88 8.54 3.87
CA THR A 81 -18.65 7.11 4.02
C THR A 81 -17.74 6.89 5.23
N LYS A 82 -18.17 6.06 6.18
CA LYS A 82 -17.34 5.67 7.33
C LYS A 82 -16.53 4.42 6.96
N LEU A 83 -15.22 4.50 7.19
CA LEU A 83 -14.26 3.41 7.04
C LEU A 83 -13.74 3.04 8.42
N LYS A 84 -13.86 1.77 8.78
CA LYS A 84 -13.19 1.16 9.93
C LYS A 84 -11.74 0.82 9.58
N PRO A 85 -10.87 0.58 10.58
CA PRO A 85 -9.53 0.09 10.33
C PRO A 85 -9.52 -1.08 9.36
N TYR A 86 -8.65 -0.98 8.37
CA TYR A 86 -8.38 -2.00 7.36
C TYR A 86 -9.44 -2.20 6.27
N GLU A 87 -10.47 -1.33 6.22
CA GLU A 87 -11.40 -1.24 5.10
C GLU A 87 -10.79 -0.39 3.98
N VAL A 88 -10.65 -1.01 2.80
CA VAL A 88 -10.13 -0.35 1.61
C VAL A 88 -11.23 0.42 0.91
N TYR A 89 -10.97 1.69 0.63
CA TYR A 89 -11.86 2.56 -0.14
C TYR A 89 -11.14 3.07 -1.38
N ALA A 90 -11.76 2.88 -2.54
CA ALA A 90 -11.18 3.23 -3.83
C ALA A 90 -11.94 4.39 -4.48
N PHE A 91 -11.23 5.40 -4.98
CA PHE A 91 -11.83 6.62 -5.52
C PHE A 91 -10.92 7.33 -6.52
N ASP A 92 -11.50 8.19 -7.35
CA ASP A 92 -10.76 9.09 -8.24
C ASP A 92 -9.92 10.08 -7.42
N GLY A 93 -8.60 10.05 -7.58
CA GLY A 93 -7.68 10.93 -6.87
C GLY A 93 -7.85 12.40 -7.22
N GLY A 94 -8.44 12.73 -8.37
CA GLY A 94 -8.81 14.09 -8.76
C GLY A 94 -10.06 14.63 -8.06
N ALA A 95 -10.87 13.76 -7.45
CA ALA A 95 -12.08 14.19 -6.78
C ALA A 95 -11.76 15.07 -5.56
N LYS A 96 -12.56 16.13 -5.38
CA LYS A 96 -12.58 16.87 -4.12
C LYS A 96 -12.86 15.86 -2.99
N THR A 97 -12.02 15.85 -1.97
CA THR A 97 -12.09 14.82 -0.93
C THR A 97 -11.83 15.45 0.43
N ALA A 98 -12.86 15.44 1.29
CA ALA A 98 -12.78 15.85 2.67
C ALA A 98 -12.80 14.63 3.59
N SER A 99 -12.03 14.67 4.67
CA SER A 99 -12.01 13.62 5.68
C SER A 99 -12.29 14.13 7.08
N ILE A 100 -12.86 13.27 7.92
CA ILE A 100 -13.07 13.52 9.36
C ILE A 100 -12.52 12.33 10.14
N GLY A 101 -11.70 12.62 11.16
CA GLY A 101 -11.07 11.64 12.03
C GLY A 101 -9.55 11.75 12.01
N ARG A 102 -8.95 11.60 13.19
CA ARG A 102 -7.49 11.55 13.34
C ARG A 102 -7.03 10.11 13.25
N VAL A 103 -6.34 9.78 12.18
CA VAL A 103 -5.93 8.40 11.85
C VAL A 103 -4.53 8.38 11.25
N ARG A 104 -3.92 7.22 11.24
CA ARG A 104 -2.91 6.86 10.25
C ARG A 104 -3.58 6.06 9.15
N ASP A 105 -3.29 6.36 7.89
CA ASP A 105 -3.81 5.60 6.75
C ASP A 105 -2.69 4.95 5.93
N PHE A 106 -3.08 3.97 5.13
CA PHE A 106 -2.35 3.46 3.98
C PHE A 106 -2.91 4.11 2.71
N ASN A 107 -2.05 4.39 1.73
CA ASN A 107 -2.42 4.90 0.42
C ASN A 107 -1.69 4.17 -0.70
N LEU A 108 -2.43 3.63 -1.66
CA LEU A 108 -1.94 3.37 -3.01
C LEU A 108 -2.49 4.44 -3.95
N MET A 109 -1.60 5.19 -4.60
CA MET A 109 -1.93 6.08 -5.70
C MET A 109 -1.43 5.42 -6.98
N VAL A 110 -2.27 5.31 -8.01
CA VAL A 110 -1.92 4.67 -9.29
C VAL A 110 -2.43 5.51 -10.44
N LYS A 111 -1.65 5.62 -11.53
CA LYS A 111 -2.04 6.39 -12.71
C LYS A 111 -3.34 5.82 -13.31
N ASN A 112 -4.20 6.69 -13.83
CA ASN A 112 -5.45 6.25 -14.48
C ASN A 112 -5.15 5.35 -15.68
N GLY A 113 -6.01 4.35 -15.90
CA GLY A 113 -5.84 3.35 -16.95
C GLY A 113 -5.04 2.11 -16.51
N VAL A 114 -4.49 2.11 -15.30
CA VAL A 114 -3.82 0.94 -14.72
C VAL A 114 -4.80 0.17 -13.85
N GLU A 115 -5.05 -1.08 -14.20
CA GLU A 115 -5.89 -1.97 -13.41
C GLU A 115 -5.07 -2.58 -12.26
N THR A 116 -5.55 -2.39 -11.03
CA THR A 116 -4.93 -2.92 -9.81
C THR A 116 -5.98 -3.03 -8.72
N GLU A 117 -5.67 -3.78 -7.68
CA GLU A 117 -6.47 -3.90 -6.47
C GLU A 117 -5.58 -3.84 -5.22
N VAL A 118 -6.21 -3.53 -4.09
CA VAL A 118 -5.61 -3.66 -2.76
C VAL A 118 -6.47 -4.64 -1.97
N LYS A 119 -5.86 -5.73 -1.53
CA LYS A 119 -6.55 -6.76 -0.75
C LYS A 119 -6.03 -6.77 0.68
N ASN A 120 -6.96 -6.88 1.62
CA ASN A 120 -6.65 -7.15 3.02
C ASN A 120 -6.65 -8.67 3.26
N PHE A 121 -5.63 -9.17 3.93
CA PHE A 121 -5.51 -10.58 4.25
C PHE A 121 -5.10 -10.78 5.71
N ALA A 122 -5.84 -11.63 6.41
CA ALA A 122 -5.49 -12.12 7.74
C ALA A 122 -4.76 -13.44 7.59
N LEU A 123 -3.49 -13.45 7.98
CA LEU A 123 -2.65 -14.63 7.96
C LEU A 123 -2.56 -15.20 9.37
N ASN A 124 -2.79 -16.50 9.52
CA ASN A 124 -2.59 -17.29 10.73
C ASN A 124 -1.61 -18.44 10.49
N GLU A 125 -1.16 -19.09 11.57
CA GLU A 125 -0.15 -20.17 11.55
C GLU A 125 -0.49 -21.34 10.61
N ASN A 126 -1.77 -21.53 10.27
CA ASN A 126 -2.25 -22.61 9.41
C ASN A 126 -2.65 -22.13 8.00
N SER A 127 -2.37 -20.88 7.66
CA SER A 127 -2.76 -20.28 6.38
C SER A 127 -1.55 -19.83 5.58
N VAL A 128 -1.69 -19.89 4.26
CA VAL A 128 -0.71 -19.38 3.32
C VAL A 128 -1.42 -18.39 2.41
N LEU A 129 -0.88 -17.19 2.29
CA LEU A 129 -1.27 -16.28 1.22
C LEU A 129 -0.59 -16.75 -0.06
N LYS A 130 -1.38 -17.06 -1.08
CA LYS A 130 -0.89 -17.39 -2.42
C LYS A 130 -1.30 -16.30 -3.40
N PHE A 131 -0.33 -15.78 -4.15
CA PHE A 131 -0.57 -14.89 -5.28
C PHE A 131 0.54 -15.04 -6.33
N SER A 132 0.35 -14.45 -7.50
CA SER A 132 1.31 -14.50 -8.58
C SER A 132 1.62 -13.11 -9.12
N VAL A 133 2.86 -12.95 -9.59
CA VAL A 133 3.35 -11.70 -10.18
C VAL A 133 3.92 -12.01 -11.55
N LEU A 134 3.40 -11.34 -12.58
CA LEU A 134 3.84 -11.46 -13.96
C LEU A 134 5.08 -10.59 -14.21
N THR A 135 5.90 -11.00 -15.17
CA THR A 135 6.91 -10.11 -15.74
C THR A 135 6.22 -8.84 -16.26
N GLY A 136 6.68 -7.67 -15.84
CA GLY A 136 6.01 -6.41 -16.13
C GLY A 136 4.96 -6.02 -15.09
N GLU A 137 4.87 -6.70 -13.95
CA GLU A 137 4.17 -6.26 -12.74
C GLU A 137 5.15 -6.08 -11.57
N ILE A 138 4.76 -5.27 -10.60
CA ILE A 138 5.38 -5.23 -9.28
C ILE A 138 4.34 -5.72 -8.26
N GLY A 139 4.65 -6.83 -7.59
CA GLY A 139 3.89 -7.32 -6.44
C GLY A 139 4.38 -6.67 -5.16
N TRP A 140 3.49 -6.49 -4.18
CA TRP A 140 3.86 -5.90 -2.90
C TRP A 140 3.01 -6.42 -1.74
N ILE A 141 3.60 -6.42 -0.56
CA ILE A 141 2.95 -6.73 0.72
C ILE A 141 3.34 -5.65 1.73
N PHE A 142 2.34 -5.02 2.34
CA PHE A 142 2.50 -4.02 3.38
C PHE A 142 1.95 -4.52 4.72
N LEU A 143 2.80 -4.49 5.75
CA LEU A 143 2.53 -5.04 7.07
C LEU A 143 2.23 -3.89 8.03
N TYR A 144 1.02 -3.84 8.61
CA TYR A 144 0.58 -2.60 9.29
C TYR A 144 0.49 -2.67 10.83
N ASN A 145 0.33 -3.84 11.46
CA ASN A 145 0.02 -3.91 12.90
C ASN A 145 0.87 -4.88 13.76
N THR A 146 1.65 -5.79 13.16
CA THR A 146 2.25 -6.89 13.92
C THR A 146 3.73 -7.08 13.62
N LYS A 147 4.50 -7.42 14.66
CA LYS A 147 5.86 -7.95 14.54
C LYS A 147 5.84 -9.47 14.42
N ALA A 148 6.44 -10.02 13.39
CA ALA A 148 6.44 -11.45 13.13
C ALA A 148 7.67 -11.89 12.34
N MET A 149 7.86 -13.19 12.22
CA MET A 149 8.69 -13.76 11.18
C MET A 149 7.78 -14.10 10.01
N LEU A 150 8.00 -13.45 8.87
CA LEU A 150 7.30 -13.75 7.62
C LEU A 150 8.23 -14.52 6.69
N ILE A 151 7.70 -15.57 6.08
CA ILE A 151 8.40 -16.39 5.11
C ILE A 151 7.76 -16.14 3.75
N ALA A 152 8.54 -15.72 2.77
CA ALA A 152 8.12 -15.68 1.38
C ALA A 152 8.86 -16.75 0.58
N GLU A 153 8.10 -17.62 -0.05
CA GLU A 153 8.58 -18.74 -0.85
C GLU A 153 8.11 -18.59 -2.29
N THR A 154 9.03 -18.78 -3.22
CA THR A 154 8.80 -18.87 -4.66
C THR A 154 9.37 -20.19 -5.15
N LEU A 155 9.23 -20.52 -6.45
CA LEU A 155 9.80 -21.73 -7.02
C LEU A 155 11.31 -21.89 -6.77
N ASN A 156 12.06 -20.78 -6.75
CA ASN A 156 13.52 -20.79 -6.76
C ASN A 156 14.14 -20.30 -5.44
N GLU A 157 13.37 -19.67 -4.56
CA GLU A 157 13.90 -19.08 -3.34
C GLU A 157 12.89 -19.11 -2.20
N LYS A 158 13.42 -19.28 -0.98
CA LYS A 158 12.70 -19.10 0.28
C LYS A 158 13.46 -18.08 1.11
N LYS A 159 12.78 -17.01 1.52
CA LYS A 159 13.36 -15.91 2.31
C LYS A 159 12.54 -15.66 3.56
N GLU A 160 13.26 -15.45 4.65
CA GLU A 160 12.68 -15.12 5.96
C GLU A 160 12.91 -13.64 6.27
N PHE A 161 11.89 -12.99 6.78
CA PHE A 161 11.89 -11.58 7.12
C PHE A 161 11.44 -11.40 8.57
N ASN A 162 12.32 -10.87 9.40
CA ASN A 162 11.93 -10.31 10.69
C ASN A 162 11.20 -8.98 10.42
N ILE A 163 9.88 -9.03 10.38
CA ILE A 163 9.03 -7.89 10.01
C ILE A 163 8.67 -7.07 11.25
N GLU A 164 8.76 -5.76 11.07
CA GLU A 164 8.30 -4.73 11.99
C GLU A 164 7.01 -4.09 11.45
N LYS A 165 6.33 -3.29 12.27
CA LYS A 165 5.17 -2.51 11.80
C LYS A 165 5.61 -1.58 10.67
N MET A 166 4.75 -1.37 9.68
CA MET A 166 4.95 -0.50 8.53
C MET A 166 6.01 -0.99 7.52
N ASP A 167 6.53 -2.20 7.67
CA ASP A 167 7.44 -2.76 6.69
C ASP A 167 6.73 -3.06 5.35
N LEU A 168 7.51 -3.01 4.28
CA LEU A 168 7.06 -3.29 2.92
C LEU A 168 7.96 -4.36 2.30
N ILE A 169 7.35 -5.38 1.70
CA ILE A 169 8.05 -6.36 0.86
C ILE A 169 7.60 -6.15 -0.58
N VAL A 170 8.56 -6.03 -1.50
CA VAL A 170 8.32 -5.83 -2.93
C VAL A 170 8.88 -7.00 -3.73
N PHE A 171 8.10 -7.47 -4.68
CA PHE A 171 8.35 -8.62 -5.54
C PHE A 171 8.48 -8.15 -6.99
N GLU A 172 9.69 -8.24 -7.54
CA GLU A 172 10.03 -7.85 -8.91
C GLU A 172 10.41 -9.12 -9.69
N PRO A 173 9.51 -9.76 -10.43
CA PRO A 173 9.84 -10.93 -11.22
C PRO A 173 10.86 -10.60 -12.31
N GLU A 174 11.75 -11.55 -12.56
CA GLU A 174 12.74 -11.51 -13.64
C GLU A 174 12.41 -12.63 -14.62
N GLY A 175 12.70 -12.43 -15.91
CA GLY A 175 12.40 -13.39 -16.97
C GLY A 175 11.15 -13.03 -17.76
N THR A 176 10.40 -14.04 -18.22
CA THR A 176 9.19 -13.86 -19.05
C THR A 176 7.97 -14.60 -18.51
N GLU A 177 8.11 -15.31 -17.39
CA GLU A 177 7.08 -16.19 -16.85
C GLU A 177 6.41 -15.58 -15.61
N GLU A 178 5.18 -16.04 -15.37
CA GLU A 178 4.45 -15.82 -14.12
C GLU A 178 5.16 -16.53 -12.97
N GLN A 179 5.36 -15.84 -11.85
CA GLN A 179 6.00 -16.42 -10.67
C GLN A 179 5.02 -16.43 -9.49
N GLU A 180 4.75 -17.63 -8.97
CA GLU A 180 3.95 -17.81 -7.75
C GLU A 180 4.75 -17.42 -6.50
N VAL A 181 4.05 -16.77 -5.57
CA VAL A 181 4.55 -16.36 -4.26
C VAL A 181 3.63 -16.95 -3.20
N PHE A 182 4.22 -17.67 -2.26
CA PHE A 182 3.59 -18.24 -1.08
C PHE A 182 4.12 -17.53 0.15
N VAL A 183 3.22 -16.99 0.96
CA VAL A 183 3.58 -16.25 2.17
C VAL A 183 2.96 -16.91 3.38
N SER A 184 3.78 -17.17 4.38
CA SER A 184 3.38 -17.69 5.69
C SER A 184 4.06 -16.90 6.81
N ALA A 185 3.64 -17.12 8.06
CA ALA A 185 4.23 -16.45 9.22
C ALA A 185 4.16 -17.33 10.47
N ASP A 186 5.05 -17.04 11.42
CA ASP A 186 5.16 -17.73 12.71
C ASP A 186 4.02 -17.44 13.69
N LYS A 187 3.18 -16.46 13.41
CA LYS A 187 2.04 -16.06 14.23
C LYS A 187 0.98 -15.34 13.39
N ASN A 188 -0.16 -15.07 14.01
CA ASN A 188 -1.22 -14.29 13.37
C ASN A 188 -0.78 -12.86 13.04
N LEU A 189 -0.95 -12.45 11.79
CA LEU A 189 -0.72 -11.08 11.32
C LEU A 189 -1.80 -10.66 10.32
N SER A 190 -1.86 -9.38 10.03
CA SER A 190 -2.68 -8.88 8.92
C SER A 190 -1.88 -7.94 8.05
N LEU A 191 -2.20 -7.96 6.76
CA LEU A 191 -1.43 -7.28 5.74
C LEU A 191 -2.33 -6.75 4.63
N PHE A 192 -1.83 -5.76 3.91
CA PHE A 192 -2.33 -5.45 2.57
C PHE A 192 -1.39 -6.04 1.53
N TYR A 193 -1.95 -6.50 0.43
CA TYR A 193 -1.16 -6.90 -0.71
C TYR A 193 -1.86 -6.52 -2.01
N GLY A 194 -1.07 -6.49 -3.08
CA GLY A 194 -1.55 -6.23 -4.42
C GLY A 194 -0.41 -6.34 -5.42
N LYS A 195 -0.74 -6.02 -6.67
CA LYS A 195 0.23 -5.98 -7.77
C LYS A 195 -0.16 -4.90 -8.76
N VAL A 196 0.83 -4.21 -9.30
CA VAL A 196 0.63 -3.11 -10.25
C VAL A 196 1.39 -3.41 -11.54
N PRO A 197 0.74 -3.45 -12.71
CA PRO A 197 1.42 -3.48 -13.99
C PRO A 197 2.34 -2.27 -14.16
N ILE A 198 3.54 -2.47 -14.71
CA ILE A 198 4.58 -1.45 -14.90
C ILE A 198 4.99 -1.25 -16.37
N ALA A 199 4.41 -2.04 -17.28
CA ALA A 199 4.57 -1.89 -18.73
C ALA A 199 3.17 -1.71 -19.37
N PHE A 200 3.04 -0.73 -20.26
CA PHE A 200 1.83 -0.43 -21.05
C PHE A 200 2.23 -0.19 -22.49
#